data_AF-A0A9P6FR81-F1
#
_entry.id   AF-A0A9P6FR81-F1
#
_cell.length_a   1.000
_cell.length_b   1.000
_cell.length_c   1.000
_cell.angle_alpha   90.00
_cell.angle_beta   90.00
_cell.angle_gamma   90.00
#
_symmetry.space_group_name_H-M   'P 1'
#
loop_
_entity.id
_entity.type
_entity.pdbx_description
1 polymer ?
#
loop_
_entity_poly.entity_id
_entity_poly.type
_entity_poly.pdbx_seq_one_letter_code
_entity_poly.pdbx_strand_id
1 'polypeptide(L)'
;MLTLGYVLMDRANEYAHSTQRKILIAIGDLSAYAAGDGSSIVGSSSPMTATASVASSASGLGSGISGPKSSKPSAASRLFKKSSSTSGSSSSKGSKSNSNTIGEFTDYLTDEDLARIDQQLTMAADLYCRAAGVFEYIAQELIPRWNSSLVVLPKATDGSDVAAAPGGKVQSESSRPVDVQSCFVSAQIRLALAEAHACTVRKASIKAARASAVRQASSTTGTSPGSSGSGTGSKASYVLLAKISIGVKEEYERAYGLLKSVKDLNEISTDFRNHVKDGKLYYEALAQTLLGMDAYESQQVQYGKAIGFMSVARASFATLTKSKSSFHTIAQVASFEYRLASERCLAFEKINDSVTFEKVPTPTELLAVMPSGRDLLAVKKYQVPRPAFGVPVSGNGSGLGAAGEDDVNQIAYALQGAYF
;
A
#
# COMPACT_ATOMS: atom_id res chain seq x y z
N MET A 1 1.69 19.66 8.56
CA MET A 1 0.81 18.48 8.78
C MET A 1 0.75 17.56 7.57
N LEU A 2 0.41 18.05 6.37
CA LEU A 2 0.46 17.22 5.14
C LEU A 2 1.82 16.53 4.96
N THR A 3 2.92 17.26 5.13
CA THR A 3 4.28 16.72 5.10
C THR A 3 4.49 15.57 6.08
N LEU A 4 3.94 15.66 7.30
CA LEU A 4 4.06 14.58 8.28
C LEU A 4 3.30 13.33 7.82
N GLY A 5 2.10 13.48 7.27
CA GLY A 5 1.34 12.37 6.69
C GLY A 5 2.09 11.66 5.56
N TYR A 6 2.67 12.44 4.64
CA TYR A 6 3.47 11.89 3.54
C TYR A 6 4.76 11.22 4.01
N VAL A 7 5.48 11.80 4.96
CA VAL A 7 6.70 11.18 5.53
C VAL A 7 6.37 9.83 6.19
N LEU A 8 5.25 9.74 6.91
CA LEU A 8 4.80 8.46 7.50
C LEU A 8 4.46 7.42 6.42
N MET A 9 3.76 7.81 5.35
CA MET A 9 3.47 6.91 4.22
C MET A 9 4.75 6.46 3.50
N ASP A 10 5.68 7.37 3.23
CA ASP A 10 6.92 7.06 2.52
C ASP A 10 7.78 6.07 3.32
N ARG A 11 7.90 6.30 4.63
CA ARG A 11 8.59 5.37 5.53
C ARG A 11 7.88 4.01 5.60
N ALA A 12 6.55 3.98 5.58
CA ALA A 12 5.78 2.74 5.52
C ALA A 12 6.00 1.99 4.19
N ASN A 13 6.01 2.71 3.06
CA ASN A 13 6.29 2.17 1.73
C ASN A 13 7.69 1.55 1.67
N GLU A 14 8.69 2.20 2.27
CA GLU A 14 10.06 1.67 2.33
C GLU A 14 10.10 0.30 3.02
N TYR A 15 9.45 0.15 4.17
CA TYR A 15 9.35 -1.14 4.86
C TYR A 15 8.59 -2.18 4.04
N ALA A 16 7.41 -1.82 3.51
CA ALA A 16 6.56 -2.73 2.75
C ALA A 16 7.25 -3.23 1.45
N HIS A 17 7.87 -2.33 0.68
CA HIS A 17 8.59 -2.67 -0.54
C HIS A 17 9.91 -3.39 -0.27
N SER A 18 10.61 -3.08 0.82
CA SER A 18 11.80 -3.83 1.23
C SER A 18 11.44 -5.30 1.52
N THR A 19 10.38 -5.54 2.29
CA THR A 19 9.86 -6.88 2.52
C THR A 19 9.45 -7.57 1.21
N GLN A 20 8.68 -6.89 0.36
CA GLN A 20 8.21 -7.46 -0.90
C GLN A 20 9.36 -7.86 -1.83
N ARG A 21 10.41 -7.03 -1.92
CA ARG A 21 11.61 -7.35 -2.70
C ARG A 21 12.31 -8.60 -2.18
N LYS A 22 12.46 -8.74 -0.85
CA LYS A 22 13.04 -9.95 -0.26
C LYS A 22 12.24 -11.20 -0.60
N ILE A 23 10.91 -11.11 -0.54
CA ILE A 23 10.01 -12.21 -0.92
C ILE A 23 10.22 -12.58 -2.39
N LEU A 24 10.20 -11.60 -3.30
CA LEU A 24 10.40 -11.85 -4.74
C LEU A 24 11.78 -12.44 -5.06
N ILE A 25 12.83 -11.98 -4.40
CA ILE A 25 14.20 -12.51 -4.56
C ILE A 25 14.26 -13.98 -4.12
N ALA A 26 13.68 -14.31 -2.96
CA ALA A 26 13.69 -15.67 -2.43
C ALA A 26 12.85 -16.65 -3.29
N ILE A 27 11.86 -16.15 -4.02
CA ILE A 27 11.10 -16.93 -5.01
C ILE A 27 11.93 -17.24 -6.27
N GLY A 28 13.10 -16.62 -6.45
CA GLY A 28 13.99 -16.88 -7.57
C GLY A 28 13.61 -16.17 -8.88
N ASP A 29 12.70 -15.20 -8.84
CA ASP A 29 12.31 -14.40 -10.01
C ASP A 29 13.30 -13.24 -10.26
N LEU A 30 14.59 -13.56 -10.34
CA LEU A 30 15.64 -12.55 -10.61
C LEU A 30 15.56 -12.00 -12.05
N SER A 31 14.99 -12.75 -12.99
CA SER A 31 14.94 -12.35 -14.40
C SER A 31 14.03 -11.14 -14.64
N ALA A 32 12.96 -10.99 -13.86
CA ALA A 32 12.10 -9.80 -13.90
C ALA A 32 12.77 -8.55 -13.32
N TYR A 33 13.78 -8.72 -12.45
CA TYR A 33 14.46 -7.60 -11.76
C TYR A 33 15.78 -7.18 -12.43
N ALA A 34 16.49 -8.13 -13.05
CA ALA A 34 17.76 -7.87 -13.74
C ALA A 34 17.60 -7.11 -15.07
N ALA A 35 16.39 -7.04 -15.63
CA ALA A 35 16.09 -6.28 -16.84
C ALA A 35 15.92 -4.77 -16.61
N GLY A 36 15.95 -4.31 -15.34
CA GLY A 36 16.13 -2.90 -15.01
C GLY A 36 17.60 -2.54 -15.22
N ASP A 37 17.89 -1.93 -16.37
CA ASP A 37 19.18 -1.45 -16.85
C ASP A 37 20.11 -0.96 -15.71
N GLY A 38 21.37 -1.38 -15.75
CA GLY A 38 22.39 -1.23 -14.71
C GLY A 38 22.87 0.21 -14.46
N SER A 39 21.97 1.18 -14.47
CA SER A 39 22.16 2.46 -13.79
C SER A 39 22.18 2.17 -12.30
N SER A 40 23.27 2.53 -11.64
CA SER A 40 23.38 2.52 -10.19
C SER A 40 22.22 3.31 -9.59
N ILE A 41 21.17 2.61 -9.14
CA ILE A 41 20.14 3.16 -8.27
C ILE A 41 20.80 3.36 -6.91
N VAL A 42 21.53 4.47 -6.76
CA VAL A 42 21.47 5.23 -5.52
C VAL A 42 19.98 5.50 -5.34
N GLY A 43 19.40 5.04 -4.23
CA GLY A 43 17.95 5.04 -3.99
C GLY A 43 17.29 6.37 -4.26
N SER A 44 16.85 6.59 -5.49
CA SER A 44 15.76 7.49 -5.82
C SER A 44 14.49 6.66 -5.71
N SER A 45 14.11 6.33 -4.48
CA SER A 45 12.69 6.45 -4.16
C SER A 45 12.38 7.91 -4.47
N SER A 46 11.89 8.21 -5.67
CA SER A 46 11.23 9.48 -5.88
C SER A 46 10.17 9.51 -4.80
N PRO A 47 10.29 10.37 -3.78
CA PRO A 47 9.21 10.47 -2.81
C PRO A 47 7.96 10.75 -3.64
N MET A 48 6.81 10.24 -3.21
CA MET A 48 5.56 10.84 -3.63
C MET A 48 5.48 12.24 -2.97
N THR A 49 6.42 13.12 -3.30
CA THR A 49 6.34 14.55 -3.08
C THR A 49 5.30 15.04 -4.06
N ALA A 50 4.10 15.28 -3.54
CA ALA A 50 3.45 16.55 -3.85
C ALA A 50 4.47 17.62 -3.42
N THR A 51 5.26 18.10 -4.38
CA THR A 51 6.18 19.20 -4.17
C THR A 51 5.39 20.37 -3.61
N ALA A 52 5.94 20.99 -2.56
CA ALA A 52 5.47 22.27 -2.05
C ALA A 52 5.21 23.22 -3.21
N SER A 53 4.06 23.87 -3.17
CA SER A 53 3.59 24.90 -4.09
C SER A 53 4.71 25.88 -4.50
N VAL A 54 5.28 25.67 -5.69
CA VAL A 54 5.84 26.71 -6.56
C VAL A 54 5.41 26.36 -7.98
N ALA A 55 4.12 26.54 -8.27
CA ALA A 55 3.55 26.43 -9.61
C ALA A 55 2.65 27.64 -9.86
N SER A 56 3.31 28.79 -10.05
CA SER A 56 2.79 29.87 -10.88
C SER A 56 3.76 30.02 -12.05
N SER A 57 3.55 29.22 -13.09
CA SER A 57 4.21 29.39 -14.37
C SER A 57 3.63 30.62 -15.07
N ALA A 58 4.31 31.75 -14.89
CA ALA A 58 4.11 32.93 -15.72
C ALA A 58 4.55 32.60 -17.15
N SER A 59 3.61 32.72 -18.09
CA SER A 59 3.87 32.74 -19.52
C SER A 59 4.67 34.00 -19.88
N GLY A 60 5.92 33.83 -20.29
CA GLY A 60 6.81 34.89 -20.76
C GLY A 60 7.53 34.47 -22.04
N LEU A 61 7.24 35.20 -23.11
CA LEU A 61 7.85 35.14 -24.44
C LEU A 61 9.38 35.41 -24.39
N GLY A 62 10.17 34.78 -25.27
CA GLY A 62 11.51 35.28 -25.56
C GLY A 62 12.47 34.31 -26.26
N SER A 63 12.72 34.59 -27.54
CA SER A 63 13.79 34.22 -28.47
C SER A 63 15.02 33.43 -28.01
N GLY A 64 15.44 32.53 -28.90
CA GLY A 64 16.59 31.64 -28.73
C GLY A 64 17.97 32.26 -28.93
N ILE A 65 18.98 31.40 -28.75
CA ILE A 65 20.34 31.45 -29.30
C ILE A 65 20.89 30.02 -29.23
N SER A 66 21.40 29.55 -30.37
CA SER A 66 22.15 28.31 -30.55
C SER A 66 23.62 28.48 -30.14
N GLY A 67 24.20 27.50 -29.43
CA GLY A 67 25.64 27.44 -29.11
C GLY A 67 26.08 26.09 -28.54
N PRO A 68 27.36 25.71 -28.61
CA PRO A 68 27.78 24.45 -29.24
C PRO A 68 28.10 23.28 -28.29
N LYS A 69 28.10 22.08 -28.89
CA LYS A 69 28.55 20.80 -28.34
C LYS A 69 30.06 20.83 -28.02
N SER A 70 30.45 20.29 -26.87
CA SER A 70 31.81 19.80 -26.62
C SER A 70 31.79 18.47 -25.88
N SER A 71 32.44 17.49 -26.49
CA SER A 71 32.70 16.14 -26.01
C SER A 71 33.87 16.09 -25.03
N LYS A 72 33.77 15.19 -24.02
CA LYS A 72 34.82 14.25 -23.57
C LYS A 72 34.35 13.48 -22.31
N PRO A 73 34.44 12.14 -22.28
CA PRO A 73 34.28 11.35 -21.07
C PRO A 73 35.64 11.13 -20.38
N SER A 74 35.67 11.15 -19.04
CA SER A 74 36.86 10.81 -18.25
C SER A 74 36.57 9.69 -17.25
N ALA A 75 37.26 8.57 -17.49
CA ALA A 75 37.78 7.54 -16.60
C ALA A 75 37.21 7.38 -15.17
N ALA A 76 36.44 6.31 -14.98
CA ALA A 76 36.47 5.48 -13.76
C ALA A 76 35.92 4.07 -14.07
N SER A 77 36.74 3.23 -14.70
CA SER A 77 36.42 1.83 -14.98
C SER A 77 37.62 0.95 -14.67
N ARG A 78 37.69 0.42 -13.43
CA ARG A 78 38.56 -0.71 -13.06
C ARG A 78 37.91 -1.52 -11.93
N LEU A 79 38.02 -2.86 -12.05
CA LEU A 79 37.46 -3.95 -11.22
C LEU A 79 35.94 -4.16 -11.43
N PHE A 80 35.44 -5.27 -11.97
CA PHE A 80 35.77 -6.66 -11.68
C PHE A 80 35.83 -7.52 -12.97
N LYS A 81 36.85 -8.37 -13.04
CA LYS A 81 37.06 -9.36 -14.11
C LYS A 81 36.81 -10.75 -13.51
N LYS A 82 35.77 -11.41 -14.00
CA LYS A 82 35.72 -12.81 -14.45
C LYS A 82 36.49 -13.85 -13.61
N SER A 83 35.75 -14.69 -12.88
CA SER A 83 36.15 -16.07 -12.58
C SER A 83 35.01 -17.01 -12.95
N SER A 84 35.17 -17.68 -14.08
CA SER A 84 34.36 -18.79 -14.57
C SER A 84 35.14 -20.09 -14.42
N SER A 85 34.41 -21.19 -14.17
CA SER A 85 34.82 -22.62 -14.11
C SER A 85 35.67 -23.03 -12.89
N THR A 86 35.35 -24.06 -12.12
CA THR A 86 35.25 -25.48 -12.54
C THR A 86 34.59 -26.37 -11.46
N SER A 87 33.99 -27.49 -11.91
CA SER A 87 33.59 -28.73 -11.18
C SER A 87 32.51 -28.60 -10.10
N GLY A 88 31.50 -29.46 -9.99
CA GLY A 88 31.33 -30.83 -10.48
C GLY A 88 30.78 -31.65 -9.31
N SER A 89 29.48 -31.92 -9.28
CA SER A 89 28.92 -32.95 -8.41
C SER A 89 27.58 -33.45 -8.93
N SER A 90 27.60 -34.74 -9.26
CA SER A 90 26.49 -35.66 -9.42
C SER A 90 25.63 -35.73 -8.15
N SER A 91 24.30 -35.63 -8.27
CA SER A 91 23.36 -36.43 -7.45
C SER A 91 21.91 -36.26 -7.91
N SER A 92 21.24 -37.42 -7.96
CA SER A 92 19.80 -37.68 -8.01
C SER A 92 18.95 -37.05 -9.12
N LYS A 93 18.57 -37.90 -10.08
CA LYS A 93 17.28 -37.85 -10.76
C LYS A 93 16.17 -38.11 -9.72
N GLY A 94 15.88 -37.13 -8.89
CA GLY A 94 14.68 -37.11 -8.07
C GLY A 94 13.50 -36.69 -8.94
N SER A 95 12.41 -37.43 -8.86
CA SER A 95 11.12 -37.07 -9.45
C SER A 95 10.83 -35.60 -9.17
N LYS A 96 10.70 -34.79 -10.23
CA LYS A 96 10.22 -33.41 -10.14
C LYS A 96 8.78 -33.45 -9.65
N SER A 97 8.60 -33.42 -8.33
CA SER A 97 7.33 -33.11 -7.71
C SER A 97 7.02 -31.66 -8.07
N ASN A 98 5.92 -31.43 -8.80
CA ASN A 98 5.47 -30.10 -9.20
C ASN A 98 4.90 -29.36 -7.98
N SER A 99 5.76 -28.94 -7.06
CA SER A 99 5.38 -28.38 -5.76
C SER A 99 5.49 -26.83 -5.76
N ASN A 100 4.91 -26.17 -6.77
CA ASN A 100 4.97 -24.70 -6.92
C ASN A 100 4.04 -23.92 -5.97
N THR A 101 3.85 -24.37 -4.73
CA THR A 101 3.11 -23.59 -3.75
C THR A 101 4.00 -22.56 -3.07
N ILE A 102 3.41 -21.43 -2.68
CA ILE A 102 4.04 -20.33 -1.91
C ILE A 102 4.80 -20.83 -0.65
N GLY A 103 4.56 -22.08 -0.21
CA GLY A 103 5.31 -22.78 0.83
C GLY A 103 6.77 -23.13 0.48
N GLU A 104 7.13 -23.42 -0.78
CA GLU A 104 8.54 -23.69 -1.15
C GLU A 104 9.41 -22.44 -0.98
N PHE A 105 8.84 -21.25 -1.13
CA PHE A 105 9.57 -20.00 -0.85
C PHE A 105 9.94 -19.88 0.63
N THR A 106 9.05 -20.30 1.53
CA THR A 106 9.34 -20.20 2.97
C THR A 106 10.46 -21.12 3.41
N ASP A 107 10.78 -22.16 2.63
CA ASP A 107 11.88 -23.07 2.93
C ASP A 107 13.26 -22.42 2.70
N TYR A 108 13.33 -21.37 1.87
CA TYR A 108 14.55 -20.59 1.66
C TYR A 108 14.75 -19.48 2.69
N LEU A 109 13.73 -19.16 3.50
CA LEU A 109 13.82 -18.15 4.53
C LEU A 109 14.06 -18.79 5.89
N THR A 110 15.02 -18.25 6.64
CA THR A 110 15.20 -18.66 8.03
C THR A 110 14.03 -18.17 8.88
N ASP A 111 13.80 -18.84 10.02
CA ASP A 111 12.80 -18.41 11.00
C ASP A 111 13.03 -16.97 11.48
N GLU A 112 14.29 -16.57 11.58
CA GLU A 112 14.73 -15.22 11.89
C GLU A 112 14.34 -14.22 10.79
N ASP A 113 14.51 -14.57 9.51
CA ASP A 113 14.11 -13.72 8.38
C ASP A 113 12.59 -13.53 8.34
N LEU A 114 11.83 -14.59 8.59
CA LEU A 114 10.37 -14.54 8.66
C LEU A 114 9.89 -13.67 9.83
N ALA A 115 10.53 -13.77 11.00
CA ALA A 115 10.23 -12.92 12.15
C ALA A 115 10.50 -11.44 11.84
N ARG A 116 11.62 -11.13 11.17
CA ARG A 116 11.95 -9.77 10.72
C ARG A 116 10.94 -9.24 9.71
N ILE A 117 10.53 -10.07 8.75
CA ILE A 117 9.50 -9.72 7.77
C ILE A 117 8.16 -9.43 8.47
N ASP A 118 7.74 -10.27 9.41
CA ASP A 118 6.50 -10.06 10.19
C ASP A 118 6.54 -8.74 10.98
N GLN A 119 7.68 -8.44 11.61
CA GLN A 119 7.90 -7.19 12.32
C GLN A 119 7.85 -5.98 11.37
N GLN A 120 8.54 -6.04 10.22
CA GLN A 120 8.54 -4.97 9.23
C GLN A 120 7.13 -4.68 8.69
N LEU A 121 6.36 -5.72 8.34
CA LEU A 121 4.98 -5.57 7.88
C LEU A 121 4.07 -4.99 8.99
N THR A 122 4.30 -5.37 10.24
CA THR A 122 3.55 -4.84 11.38
C THR A 122 3.85 -3.36 11.61
N MET A 123 5.13 -2.96 11.52
CA MET A 123 5.53 -1.55 11.61
C MET A 123 4.98 -0.72 10.44
N ALA A 124 5.04 -1.24 9.22
CA ALA A 124 4.47 -0.57 8.04
C ALA A 124 2.96 -0.34 8.21
N ALA A 125 2.21 -1.37 8.60
CA ALA A 125 0.78 -1.28 8.85
C ALA A 125 0.44 -0.22 9.92
N ASP A 126 1.21 -0.17 11.01
CA ASP A 126 1.05 0.85 12.06
C ASP A 126 1.28 2.28 11.52
N LEU A 127 2.36 2.48 10.77
CA LEU A 127 2.69 3.78 10.16
C LEU A 127 1.62 4.26 9.19
N TYR A 128 1.09 3.37 8.34
CA TYR A 128 -0.04 3.72 7.47
C TYR A 128 -1.29 4.12 8.26
N CYS A 129 -1.63 3.41 9.34
CA CYS A 129 -2.79 3.76 10.17
C CYS A 129 -2.61 5.13 10.85
N ARG A 130 -1.38 5.48 11.25
CA ARG A 130 -1.04 6.80 11.79
C ARG A 130 -1.09 7.89 10.72
N ALA A 131 -0.59 7.62 9.51
CA ALA A 131 -0.67 8.54 8.38
C ALA A 131 -2.13 8.86 8.03
N ALA A 132 -2.98 7.82 7.96
CA ALA A 132 -4.42 7.97 7.79
C ALA A 132 -5.04 8.90 8.85
N GLY A 133 -4.62 8.78 10.12
CA GLY A 133 -5.07 9.65 11.21
C GLY A 133 -4.63 11.10 11.08
N VAL A 134 -3.42 11.34 10.56
CA VAL A 134 -2.93 12.69 10.27
C VAL A 134 -3.77 13.33 9.15
N PHE A 135 -4.06 12.58 8.09
CA PHE A 135 -4.92 13.06 7.00
C PHE A 135 -6.37 13.25 7.46
N GLU A 136 -6.89 12.39 8.33
CA GLU A 136 -8.21 12.55 8.93
C GLU A 136 -8.30 13.85 9.75
N TYR A 137 -7.31 14.14 10.58
CA TYR A 137 -7.22 15.40 11.31
C TYR A 137 -7.16 16.63 10.38
N ILE A 138 -6.40 16.55 9.29
CA ILE A 138 -6.36 17.62 8.28
C ILE A 138 -7.74 17.82 7.66
N ALA A 139 -8.42 16.73 7.26
CA ALA A 139 -9.72 16.78 6.62
C ALA A 139 -10.83 17.31 7.53
N GLN A 140 -10.86 16.87 8.79
CA GLN A 140 -11.93 17.18 9.74
C GLN A 140 -11.72 18.49 10.49
N GLU A 141 -10.48 18.86 10.82
CA GLU A 141 -10.21 20.02 11.69
C GLU A 141 -9.55 21.17 10.94
N LEU A 142 -8.51 20.92 10.13
CA LEU A 142 -7.73 22.00 9.54
C LEU A 142 -8.41 22.64 8.32
N ILE A 143 -8.95 21.83 7.40
CA ILE A 143 -9.63 22.35 6.20
C ILE A 143 -10.85 23.21 6.59
N PRO A 144 -11.76 22.77 7.49
CA PRO A 144 -12.90 23.61 7.89
C PRO A 144 -12.48 24.90 8.61
N ARG A 145 -11.43 24.86 9.44
CA ARG A 145 -10.88 26.06 10.09
C ARG A 145 -10.29 27.04 9.08
N TRP A 146 -9.55 26.55 8.09
CA TRP A 146 -9.06 27.40 6.99
C TRP A 146 -10.22 28.11 6.30
N ASN A 147 -11.28 27.37 5.98
CA ASN A 147 -12.44 27.90 5.28
C ASN A 147 -13.13 29.01 6.07
N SER A 148 -13.17 28.85 7.40
CA SER A 148 -13.73 29.84 8.31
C SER A 148 -12.88 31.11 8.36
N SER A 149 -11.55 30.98 8.37
CA SER A 149 -10.63 32.13 8.40
C SER A 149 -10.64 32.96 7.12
N LEU A 150 -10.85 32.36 5.95
CA LEU A 150 -10.88 33.08 4.67
C LEU A 150 -12.11 33.98 4.48
N VAL A 151 -13.19 33.73 5.21
CA VAL A 151 -14.43 34.52 5.11
C VAL A 151 -14.27 35.93 5.72
N VAL A 152 -13.25 36.14 6.56
CA VAL A 152 -13.15 37.34 7.42
C VAL A 152 -12.32 38.47 6.81
N LEU A 153 -11.71 38.33 5.62
CA LEU A 153 -11.03 39.47 5.00
C LEU A 153 -12.08 40.50 4.52
N PRO A 154 -12.24 41.64 5.20
CA PRO A 154 -13.21 42.64 4.79
C PRO A 154 -12.72 43.16 3.44
N LYS A 155 -13.56 43.00 2.42
CA LYS A 155 -13.31 43.56 1.10
C LYS A 155 -13.11 45.06 1.31
N ALA A 156 -11.87 45.54 1.12
CA ALA A 156 -11.52 46.95 1.27
C ALA A 156 -12.53 47.75 0.44
N THR A 157 -13.40 48.44 1.14
CA THR A 157 -14.55 49.12 0.58
C THR A 157 -14.02 50.46 0.12
N ASP A 158 -13.64 50.55 -1.16
CA ASP A 158 -13.50 51.83 -1.83
C ASP A 158 -14.90 52.45 -1.92
N GLY A 159 -15.28 53.16 -0.87
CA GLY A 159 -16.11 54.37 -0.81
C GLY A 159 -17.42 54.49 -1.61
N SER A 160 -17.96 53.44 -2.21
CA SER A 160 -19.24 53.52 -2.94
C SER A 160 -20.36 52.83 -2.16
N ASP A 161 -21.27 53.65 -1.65
CA ASP A 161 -22.49 53.30 -0.92
C ASP A 161 -23.47 52.49 -1.78
N VAL A 162 -23.15 51.22 -2.04
CA VAL A 162 -24.07 50.29 -2.71
C VAL A 162 -24.52 49.22 -1.73
N ALA A 163 -25.81 49.29 -1.41
CA ALA A 163 -26.56 48.49 -0.45
C ALA A 163 -26.11 47.03 -0.33
N ALA A 164 -25.94 46.59 0.92
CA ALA A 164 -25.59 45.24 1.34
C ALA A 164 -26.53 44.18 0.74
N ALA A 165 -26.08 43.49 -0.30
CA ALA A 165 -26.74 42.29 -0.81
C ALA A 165 -26.29 41.05 0.01
N PRO A 166 -27.21 40.30 0.64
CA PRO A 166 -26.90 39.14 1.50
C PRO A 166 -26.59 37.88 0.67
N GLY A 167 -25.54 37.93 -0.15
CA GLY A 167 -25.20 36.87 -1.10
C GLY A 167 -23.71 36.70 -1.36
N GLY A 168 -22.86 36.87 -0.33
CA GLY A 168 -21.42 36.66 -0.44
C GLY A 168 -21.12 35.27 -1.01
N LYS A 169 -20.68 35.21 -2.27
CA LYS A 169 -20.26 33.96 -2.92
C LYS A 169 -19.15 33.34 -2.09
N VAL A 170 -19.47 32.24 -1.40
CA VAL A 170 -18.48 31.37 -0.76
C VAL A 170 -17.42 31.06 -1.81
N GLN A 171 -16.14 31.37 -1.52
CA GLN A 171 -15.05 31.05 -2.44
C GLN A 171 -15.15 29.56 -2.79
N SER A 172 -15.33 29.28 -4.08
CA SER A 172 -15.42 27.91 -4.59
C SER A 172 -14.15 27.16 -4.23
N GLU A 173 -14.28 25.92 -3.73
CA GLU A 173 -13.15 25.04 -3.39
C GLU A 173 -12.10 24.87 -4.49
N SER A 174 -12.44 25.25 -5.74
CA SER A 174 -11.53 25.26 -6.89
C SER A 174 -10.40 26.28 -6.80
N SER A 175 -10.38 27.20 -5.84
CA SER A 175 -9.23 28.10 -5.64
C SER A 175 -8.12 27.47 -4.79
N ARG A 176 -8.35 26.28 -4.20
CA ARG A 176 -7.38 25.62 -3.33
C ARG A 176 -6.43 24.75 -4.14
N PRO A 177 -5.13 24.74 -3.77
CA PRO A 177 -4.21 23.70 -4.21
C PRO A 177 -4.81 22.31 -4.05
N VAL A 178 -4.62 21.44 -5.05
CA VAL A 178 -5.25 20.11 -5.11
C VAL A 178 -4.96 19.24 -3.88
N ASP A 179 -3.80 19.43 -3.26
CA ASP A 179 -3.34 18.70 -2.07
C ASP A 179 -4.12 19.03 -0.79
N VAL A 180 -4.79 20.20 -0.74
CA VAL A 180 -5.63 20.64 0.38
C VAL A 180 -7.13 20.43 0.07
N GLN A 181 -7.48 19.92 -1.10
CA GLN A 181 -8.88 19.61 -1.41
C GLN A 181 -9.37 18.43 -0.58
N SER A 182 -10.55 18.56 0.04
CA SER A 182 -11.08 17.56 0.97
C SER A 182 -11.26 16.18 0.33
N CYS A 183 -11.67 16.13 -0.94
CA CYS A 183 -11.77 14.88 -1.70
C CYS A 183 -10.42 14.19 -1.85
N PHE A 184 -9.35 14.94 -2.13
CA PHE A 184 -8.01 14.39 -2.31
C PHE A 184 -7.42 13.90 -0.97
N VAL A 185 -7.53 14.68 0.10
CA VAL A 185 -7.09 14.25 1.44
C VAL A 185 -7.88 13.01 1.89
N SER A 186 -9.19 12.97 1.64
CA SER A 186 -10.02 11.80 1.91
C SER A 186 -9.58 10.57 1.11
N ALA A 187 -9.17 10.75 -0.15
CA ALA A 187 -8.61 9.67 -0.95
C ALA A 187 -7.30 9.13 -0.35
N GLN A 188 -6.44 10.00 0.19
CA GLN A 188 -5.20 9.60 0.87
C GLN A 188 -5.47 8.81 2.16
N ILE A 189 -6.51 9.15 2.93
CA ILE A 189 -6.93 8.35 4.11
C ILE A 189 -7.26 6.92 3.67
N ARG A 190 -8.09 6.78 2.63
CA ARG A 190 -8.53 5.47 2.10
C ARG A 190 -7.37 4.67 1.52
N LEU A 191 -6.48 5.32 0.78
CA LEU A 191 -5.28 4.67 0.25
C LEU A 191 -4.36 4.16 1.37
N ALA A 192 -4.11 4.99 2.39
CA ALA A 192 -3.28 4.57 3.52
C ALA A 192 -3.89 3.36 4.26
N LEU A 193 -5.20 3.32 4.46
CA LEU A 193 -5.88 2.15 5.02
C LEU A 193 -5.77 0.91 4.13
N ALA A 194 -5.92 1.07 2.82
CA ALA A 194 -5.76 -0.02 1.86
C ALA A 194 -4.35 -0.64 1.94
N GLU A 195 -3.30 0.18 1.97
CA GLU A 195 -1.92 -0.29 2.10
C GLU A 195 -1.63 -0.91 3.48
N ALA A 196 -2.28 -0.41 4.54
CA ALA A 196 -2.21 -1.03 5.87
C ALA A 196 -2.81 -2.44 5.86
N HIS A 197 -4.00 -2.60 5.27
CA HIS A 197 -4.64 -3.91 5.15
C HIS A 197 -3.86 -4.84 4.21
N ALA A 198 -3.28 -4.33 3.13
CA ALA A 198 -2.40 -5.08 2.25
C ALA A 198 -1.21 -5.71 3.00
N CYS A 199 -0.61 -4.97 3.95
CA CYS A 199 0.43 -5.52 4.83
C CYS A 199 -0.08 -6.70 5.66
N THR A 200 -1.32 -6.63 6.16
CA THR A 200 -1.93 -7.74 6.91
C THR A 200 -2.21 -8.95 6.03
N VAL A 201 -2.66 -8.75 4.78
CA VAL A 201 -2.85 -9.84 3.80
C VAL A 201 -1.52 -10.53 3.55
N ARG A 202 -0.46 -9.80 3.23
CA ARG A 202 0.89 -10.37 2.99
C ARG A 202 1.38 -11.16 4.20
N LYS A 203 1.28 -10.58 5.40
CA LYS A 203 1.66 -11.22 6.66
C LYS A 203 0.91 -12.53 6.88
N ALA A 204 -0.41 -12.52 6.69
CA ALA A 204 -1.24 -13.70 6.88
C ALA A 204 -0.99 -14.77 5.80
N SER A 205 -0.73 -14.38 4.55
CA SER A 205 -0.35 -15.29 3.46
C SER A 205 0.98 -16.00 3.73
N ILE A 206 2.00 -15.29 4.24
CA ILE A 206 3.28 -15.89 4.62
C ILE A 206 3.10 -16.92 5.74
N LYS A 207 2.27 -16.61 6.75
CA LYS A 207 1.97 -17.55 7.83
C LYS A 207 1.21 -18.78 7.33
N ALA A 208 0.26 -18.59 6.43
CA ALA A 208 -0.48 -19.67 5.80
C ALA A 208 0.46 -20.59 4.99
N ALA A 209 1.37 -19.99 4.21
CA ALA A 209 2.39 -20.69 3.44
C ALA A 209 3.24 -21.62 4.30
N ARG A 210 3.81 -21.05 5.38
CA ARG A 210 4.67 -21.78 6.31
C ARG A 210 3.92 -22.93 6.99
N ALA A 211 2.69 -22.67 7.44
CA ALA A 211 1.85 -23.70 8.05
C ALA A 211 1.55 -24.85 7.08
N SER A 212 1.44 -24.57 5.78
CA SER A 212 1.28 -25.59 4.73
C SER A 212 2.58 -26.38 4.50
N ALA A 213 3.74 -25.72 4.44
CA ALA A 213 5.04 -26.37 4.26
C ALA A 213 5.37 -27.35 5.40
N VAL A 214 5.15 -26.95 6.65
CA VAL A 214 5.38 -27.81 7.83
C VAL A 214 4.53 -29.08 7.78
N ARG A 215 3.29 -28.99 7.28
CA ARG A 215 2.42 -30.18 7.13
C ARG A 215 2.96 -31.15 6.08
N GLN A 216 3.43 -30.64 4.94
CA GLN A 216 3.98 -31.48 3.89
C GLN A 216 5.25 -32.21 4.38
N ALA A 217 6.13 -31.52 5.11
CA ALA A 217 7.33 -32.11 5.69
C ALA A 217 7.01 -33.21 6.73
N SER A 218 5.94 -33.05 7.51
CA SER A 218 5.54 -34.08 8.49
C SER A 218 5.01 -35.37 7.86
N SER A 219 4.50 -35.33 6.63
CA SER A 219 3.88 -36.48 5.96
C SER A 219 4.86 -37.52 5.39
N THR A 220 6.14 -37.16 5.23
CA THR A 220 7.16 -38.02 4.59
C THR A 220 7.94 -38.90 5.58
N THR A 221 7.84 -38.65 6.89
CA THR A 221 8.45 -39.51 7.91
C THR A 221 7.44 -40.60 8.30
N GLY A 222 7.48 -41.73 7.58
CA GLY A 222 6.54 -42.86 7.62
C GLY A 222 6.42 -43.63 8.94
N THR A 223 6.28 -42.94 10.07
CA THR A 223 5.96 -43.55 11.36
C THR A 223 4.44 -43.73 11.44
N SER A 224 4.04 -44.98 11.67
CA SER A 224 2.70 -45.54 11.49
C SER A 224 1.49 -44.68 11.91
N PRO A 225 0.35 -44.84 11.21
CA PRO A 225 -0.91 -44.16 11.47
C PRO A 225 -1.55 -44.72 12.75
N GLY A 226 -1.31 -44.09 13.90
CA GLY A 226 -1.82 -44.59 15.17
C GLY A 226 -2.34 -43.55 16.17
N SER A 227 -2.15 -42.25 15.92
CA SER A 227 -2.59 -41.24 16.89
C SER A 227 -3.29 -40.08 16.19
N SER A 228 -4.61 -40.19 16.16
CA SER A 228 -5.58 -39.16 15.84
C SER A 228 -5.55 -38.03 16.89
N GLY A 229 -4.40 -37.38 17.05
CA GLY A 229 -4.31 -36.14 17.77
C GLY A 229 -5.01 -35.07 16.94
N SER A 230 -6.26 -34.76 17.32
CA SER A 230 -7.05 -33.62 16.86
C SER A 230 -6.37 -32.30 17.23
N GLY A 231 -5.18 -32.08 16.69
CA GLY A 231 -4.48 -30.81 16.76
C GLY A 231 -5.19 -29.88 15.80
N THR A 232 -6.12 -29.09 16.34
CA THR A 232 -6.79 -27.97 15.67
C THR A 232 -5.79 -26.84 15.38
N GLY A 233 -4.71 -27.15 14.67
CA GLY A 233 -3.80 -26.17 14.14
C GLY A 233 -4.60 -25.28 13.19
N SER A 234 -4.90 -24.06 13.66
CA SER A 234 -5.71 -23.08 12.94
C SER A 234 -5.15 -22.89 11.54
N LYS A 235 -5.75 -23.56 10.56
CA LYS A 235 -5.52 -23.27 9.15
C LYS A 235 -5.94 -21.82 8.98
N ALA A 236 -5.02 -20.94 8.59
CA ALA A 236 -5.39 -19.61 8.13
C ALA A 236 -6.30 -19.83 6.91
N SER A 237 -7.61 -19.70 7.12
CA SER A 237 -8.60 -20.04 6.10
C SER A 237 -8.39 -19.13 4.90
N TYR A 238 -8.26 -19.72 3.71
CA TYR A 238 -8.16 -18.99 2.45
C TYR A 238 -9.38 -18.07 2.26
N VAL A 239 -10.58 -18.47 2.71
CA VAL A 239 -11.75 -17.57 2.79
C VAL A 239 -11.46 -16.30 3.59
N LEU A 240 -10.81 -16.41 4.76
CA LEU A 240 -10.52 -15.24 5.58
C LEU A 240 -9.56 -14.29 4.85
N LEU A 241 -8.49 -14.84 4.26
CA LEU A 241 -7.55 -14.06 3.44
C LEU A 241 -8.25 -13.39 2.25
N ALA A 242 -9.17 -14.09 1.59
CA ALA A 242 -9.95 -13.56 0.49
C ALA A 242 -10.84 -12.39 0.96
N LYS A 243 -11.55 -12.55 2.08
CA LYS A 243 -12.39 -11.48 2.67
C LYS A 243 -11.58 -10.23 3.01
N ILE A 244 -10.39 -10.39 3.58
CA ILE A 244 -9.51 -9.25 3.88
C ILE A 244 -9.05 -8.61 2.56
N SER A 245 -8.66 -9.40 1.57
CA SER A 245 -8.24 -8.90 0.24
C SER A 245 -9.36 -8.13 -0.48
N ILE A 246 -10.62 -8.55 -0.34
CA ILE A 246 -11.78 -7.82 -0.85
C ILE A 246 -11.95 -6.49 -0.10
N GLY A 247 -11.73 -6.46 1.22
CA GLY A 247 -11.68 -5.22 2.00
C GLY A 247 -10.64 -4.23 1.46
N VAL A 248 -9.43 -4.72 1.16
CA VAL A 248 -8.37 -3.91 0.52
C VAL A 248 -8.85 -3.33 -0.82
N LYS A 249 -9.45 -4.17 -1.67
CA LYS A 249 -10.02 -3.76 -2.96
C LYS A 249 -11.09 -2.66 -2.79
N GLU A 250 -11.96 -2.79 -1.80
CA GLU A 250 -13.00 -1.80 -1.51
C GLU A 250 -12.41 -0.45 -1.06
N GLU A 251 -11.35 -0.45 -0.26
CA GLU A 251 -10.65 0.79 0.14
C GLU A 251 -9.95 1.47 -1.06
N TYR A 252 -9.29 0.71 -1.95
CA TYR A 252 -8.78 1.27 -3.22
C TYR A 252 -9.89 1.81 -4.11
N GLU A 253 -11.04 1.14 -4.17
CA GLU A 253 -12.20 1.59 -4.94
C GLU A 253 -12.76 2.91 -4.41
N ARG A 254 -12.89 3.04 -3.08
CA ARG A 254 -13.29 4.29 -2.41
C ARG A 254 -12.27 5.40 -2.70
N ALA A 255 -10.98 5.12 -2.57
CA ALA A 255 -9.91 6.08 -2.88
C ALA A 255 -9.99 6.56 -4.33
N TYR A 256 -10.13 5.63 -5.29
CA TYR A 256 -10.22 5.96 -6.71
C TYR A 256 -11.48 6.76 -7.06
N GLY A 257 -12.62 6.44 -6.42
CA GLY A 257 -13.86 7.21 -6.56
C GLY A 257 -13.67 8.66 -6.12
N LEU A 258 -13.05 8.88 -4.96
CA LEU A 258 -12.74 10.22 -4.44
C LEU A 258 -11.77 10.99 -5.34
N LEU A 259 -10.76 10.32 -5.92
CA LEU A 259 -9.84 10.96 -6.87
C LEU A 259 -10.54 11.42 -8.16
N LYS A 260 -11.55 10.70 -8.61
CA LYS A 260 -12.37 11.11 -9.77
C LYS A 260 -13.24 12.33 -9.49
N SER A 261 -13.55 12.60 -8.22
CA SER A 261 -14.34 13.76 -7.81
C SER A 261 -13.51 15.04 -7.68
N VAL A 262 -12.17 14.96 -7.80
CA VAL A 262 -11.28 16.13 -7.78
C VAL A 262 -11.46 16.93 -9.08
N LYS A 263 -11.66 18.24 -8.96
CA LYS A 263 -11.94 19.13 -10.11
C LYS A 263 -10.74 19.19 -11.08
N ASP A 264 -9.54 19.33 -10.53
CA ASP A 264 -8.31 19.52 -11.29
C ASP A 264 -7.52 18.20 -11.36
N LEU A 265 -8.16 17.18 -11.93
CA LEU A 265 -7.59 15.84 -12.08
C LEU A 265 -6.21 15.83 -12.76
N ASN A 266 -5.92 16.80 -13.63
CA ASN A 266 -4.66 16.91 -14.36
C ASN A 266 -3.47 17.34 -13.47
N GLU A 267 -3.74 17.93 -12.30
CA GLU A 267 -2.69 18.25 -11.32
C GLU A 267 -2.23 17.00 -10.56
N ILE A 268 -3.07 15.96 -10.51
CA ILE A 268 -2.73 14.68 -9.89
C ILE A 268 -1.95 13.84 -10.90
N SER A 269 -0.77 13.38 -10.48
CA SER A 269 0.08 12.47 -11.27
C SER A 269 -0.72 11.29 -11.84
N THR A 270 -0.52 11.04 -13.15
CA THR A 270 -1.12 9.91 -13.86
C THR A 270 -0.75 8.58 -13.21
N ASP A 271 0.48 8.48 -12.73
CA ASP A 271 1.04 7.27 -12.15
C ASP A 271 0.39 6.93 -10.82
N PHE A 272 0.10 7.95 -10.00
CA PHE A 272 -0.64 7.77 -8.76
C PHE A 272 -2.07 7.28 -9.04
N ARG A 273 -2.76 7.89 -10.01
CA ARG A 273 -4.11 7.46 -10.40
C ARG A 273 -4.12 6.03 -10.94
N ASN A 274 -3.11 5.67 -11.73
CA ASN A 274 -2.93 4.31 -12.25
C ASN A 274 -2.63 3.33 -11.11
N HIS A 275 -1.77 3.67 -10.15
CA HIS A 275 -1.47 2.83 -8.98
C HIS A 275 -2.74 2.48 -8.20
N VAL A 276 -3.59 3.47 -7.87
CA VAL A 276 -4.84 3.23 -7.13
C VAL A 276 -5.82 2.39 -7.96
N LYS A 277 -5.93 2.66 -9.26
CA LYS A 277 -6.78 1.90 -10.20
C LYS A 277 -6.32 0.44 -10.32
N ASP A 278 -5.03 0.23 -10.52
CA ASP A 278 -4.42 -1.08 -10.71
C ASP A 278 -4.42 -1.87 -9.39
N GLY A 279 -4.26 -1.21 -8.25
CA GLY A 279 -4.40 -1.79 -6.91
C GLY A 279 -5.76 -2.42 -6.68
N LYS A 280 -6.85 -1.75 -7.10
CA LYS A 280 -8.20 -2.32 -7.05
C LYS A 280 -8.30 -3.65 -7.79
N LEU A 281 -7.84 -3.67 -9.04
CA LEU A 281 -7.88 -4.87 -9.90
C LEU A 281 -6.98 -5.98 -9.36
N TYR A 282 -5.82 -5.62 -8.82
CA TYR A 282 -4.86 -6.57 -8.27
C TYR A 282 -5.44 -7.33 -7.06
N TYR A 283 -6.02 -6.61 -6.08
CA TYR A 283 -6.58 -7.26 -4.90
C TYR A 283 -7.90 -8.00 -5.18
N GLU A 284 -8.64 -7.61 -6.22
CA GLU A 284 -9.77 -8.39 -6.74
C GLU A 284 -9.32 -9.75 -7.28
N ALA A 285 -8.30 -9.75 -8.15
CA ALA A 285 -7.73 -10.97 -8.71
C ALA A 285 -7.09 -11.85 -7.62
N LEU A 286 -6.41 -11.24 -6.64
CA LEU A 286 -5.83 -11.96 -5.51
C LEU A 286 -6.92 -12.63 -4.66
N ALA A 287 -8.02 -11.94 -4.37
CA ALA A 287 -9.14 -12.51 -3.65
C ALA A 287 -9.74 -13.72 -4.39
N GLN A 288 -9.90 -13.63 -5.72
CA GLN A 288 -10.37 -14.74 -6.54
C GLN A 288 -9.41 -15.93 -6.49
N THR A 289 -8.09 -15.70 -6.58
CA THR A 289 -7.08 -16.77 -6.40
C THR A 289 -7.24 -17.45 -5.04
N LEU A 290 -7.42 -16.69 -3.97
CA LEU A 290 -7.60 -17.23 -2.62
C LEU A 290 -8.90 -18.03 -2.50
N LEU A 291 -10.01 -17.57 -3.07
CA LEU A 291 -11.27 -18.32 -3.11
C LEU A 291 -11.16 -19.60 -3.94
N GLY A 292 -10.39 -19.59 -5.04
CA GLY A 292 -10.11 -20.78 -5.82
C GLY A 292 -9.30 -21.81 -5.03
N MET A 293 -8.30 -21.36 -4.25
CA MET A 293 -7.56 -22.24 -3.33
C MET A 293 -8.45 -22.79 -2.22
N ASP A 294 -9.36 -21.98 -1.69
CA ASP A 294 -10.29 -22.43 -0.66
C ASP A 294 -11.25 -23.52 -1.18
N ALA A 295 -11.83 -23.32 -2.37
CA ALA A 295 -12.69 -24.31 -3.02
C ALA A 295 -11.96 -25.64 -3.25
N TYR A 296 -10.66 -25.56 -3.59
CA TYR A 296 -9.79 -26.73 -3.75
C TYR A 296 -9.47 -27.42 -2.41
N GLU A 297 -9.20 -26.67 -1.33
CA GLU A 297 -8.85 -27.25 -0.02
C GLU A 297 -10.06 -27.64 0.86
N SER A 298 -11.27 -27.25 0.45
CA SER A 298 -12.48 -27.58 1.18
C SER A 298 -12.72 -29.10 1.25
N GLN A 299 -13.45 -29.55 2.27
CA GLN A 299 -13.72 -31.00 2.49
C GLN A 299 -14.44 -31.64 1.30
N GLN A 300 -15.24 -30.85 0.59
CA GLN A 300 -15.85 -31.21 -0.69
C GLN A 300 -15.10 -30.46 -1.78
N VAL A 301 -13.99 -31.05 -2.23
CA VAL A 301 -13.13 -30.47 -3.27
C VAL A 301 -14.00 -30.14 -4.48
N GLN A 302 -14.10 -28.85 -4.81
CA GLN A 302 -14.94 -28.34 -5.90
C GLN A 302 -14.04 -27.79 -7.02
N TYR A 303 -13.52 -28.68 -7.85
CA TYR A 303 -12.61 -28.33 -8.95
C TYR A 303 -13.25 -27.36 -9.94
N GLY A 304 -14.54 -27.51 -10.25
CA GLY A 304 -15.23 -26.62 -11.18
C GLY A 304 -15.20 -25.17 -10.70
N LYS A 305 -15.49 -24.94 -9.40
CA LYS A 305 -15.42 -23.60 -8.78
C LYS A 305 -13.99 -23.08 -8.71
N ALA A 306 -13.03 -23.93 -8.34
CA ALA A 306 -11.62 -23.56 -8.26
C ALA A 306 -11.08 -23.07 -9.62
N ILE A 307 -11.35 -23.83 -10.69
CA ILE A 307 -10.98 -23.45 -12.07
C ILE A 307 -11.65 -22.14 -12.47
N GLY A 308 -12.95 -22.00 -12.18
CA GLY A 308 -13.71 -20.78 -12.45
C GLY A 308 -13.05 -19.53 -11.85
N PHE A 309 -12.80 -19.54 -10.54
CA PHE A 309 -12.15 -18.41 -9.87
C PHE A 309 -10.73 -18.14 -10.39
N MET A 310 -9.91 -19.19 -10.58
CA MET A 310 -8.54 -19.05 -11.09
C MET A 310 -8.51 -18.49 -12.52
N SER A 311 -9.47 -18.86 -13.37
CA SER A 311 -9.57 -18.34 -14.74
C SER A 311 -9.88 -16.84 -14.77
N VAL A 312 -10.82 -16.39 -13.92
CA VAL A 312 -11.14 -14.95 -13.78
C VAL A 312 -9.95 -14.17 -13.20
N ALA A 313 -9.28 -14.71 -12.18
CA ALA A 313 -8.08 -14.10 -11.61
C ALA A 313 -6.97 -13.96 -12.66
N ARG A 314 -6.71 -15.01 -13.45
CA ARG A 314 -5.73 -15.02 -14.54
C ARG A 314 -6.01 -13.93 -15.58
N ALA A 315 -7.27 -13.77 -16.00
CA ALA A 315 -7.65 -12.72 -16.94
C ALA A 315 -7.42 -11.30 -16.37
N SER A 316 -7.68 -11.12 -15.08
CA SER A 316 -7.46 -9.85 -14.37
C SER A 316 -5.97 -9.53 -14.25
N PHE A 317 -5.13 -10.49 -13.86
CA PHE A 317 -3.67 -10.30 -13.84
C PHE A 317 -3.08 -10.10 -15.26
N ALA A 318 -3.62 -10.77 -16.28
CA ALA A 318 -3.22 -10.54 -17.67
C ALA A 318 -3.49 -9.10 -18.13
N THR A 319 -4.56 -8.48 -17.63
CA THR A 319 -4.87 -7.08 -17.90
C THR A 319 -3.85 -6.16 -17.26
N LEU A 320 -3.46 -6.44 -16.01
CA LEU A 320 -2.45 -5.67 -15.27
C LEU A 320 -1.06 -5.76 -15.90
N THR A 321 -0.65 -6.95 -16.35
CA THR A 321 0.66 -7.16 -16.98
C THR A 321 0.81 -6.51 -18.35
N LYS A 322 -0.29 -6.28 -19.08
CA LYS A 322 -0.32 -5.58 -20.37
C LYS A 322 -0.38 -4.06 -20.23
N SER A 323 -0.58 -3.54 -19.02
CA SER A 323 -0.62 -2.10 -18.77
C SER A 323 0.74 -1.48 -19.12
N LYS A 324 0.75 -0.38 -19.88
CA LYS A 324 1.97 0.37 -20.25
C LYS A 324 2.72 0.93 -19.03
N SER A 325 2.07 0.88 -17.86
CA SER A 325 2.60 1.25 -16.55
C SER A 325 3.47 0.15 -15.92
N SER A 326 4.17 -0.66 -16.72
CA SER A 326 4.91 -1.85 -16.28
C SER A 326 6.05 -1.56 -15.29
N PHE A 327 6.40 -0.29 -15.10
CA PHE A 327 7.35 0.16 -14.07
C PHE A 327 6.77 0.16 -12.65
N HIS A 328 5.44 0.03 -12.49
CA HIS A 328 4.84 -0.01 -11.17
C HIS A 328 5.03 -1.37 -10.50
N THR A 329 5.31 -1.31 -9.19
CA THR A 329 5.46 -2.47 -8.32
C THR A 329 4.27 -3.43 -8.40
N ILE A 330 3.05 -2.93 -8.58
CA ILE A 330 1.85 -3.77 -8.73
C ILE A 330 1.91 -4.63 -9.99
N ALA A 331 2.36 -4.09 -11.13
CA ALA A 331 2.44 -4.84 -12.38
C ALA A 331 3.46 -5.99 -12.28
N GLN A 332 4.58 -5.75 -11.59
CA GLN A 332 5.60 -6.77 -11.33
C GLN A 332 5.08 -7.89 -10.42
N VAL A 333 4.32 -7.57 -9.37
CA VAL A 333 3.71 -8.61 -8.53
C VAL A 333 2.60 -9.34 -9.28
N ALA A 334 1.80 -8.61 -10.07
CA ALA A 334 0.75 -9.19 -10.88
C ALA A 334 1.30 -10.18 -11.92
N SER A 335 2.49 -9.94 -12.49
CA SER A 335 3.11 -10.89 -13.42
C SER A 335 3.52 -12.19 -12.74
N PHE A 336 4.05 -12.10 -11.51
CA PHE A 336 4.34 -13.28 -10.70
C PHE A 336 3.07 -14.07 -10.37
N GLU A 337 2.06 -13.38 -9.83
CA GLU A 337 0.77 -14.00 -9.47
C GLU A 337 0.04 -14.57 -10.70
N TYR A 338 0.16 -13.93 -11.87
CA TYR A 338 -0.37 -14.46 -13.14
C TYR A 338 0.21 -15.83 -13.48
N ARG A 339 1.53 -16.01 -13.38
CA ARG A 339 2.19 -17.30 -13.67
C ARG A 339 1.68 -18.37 -12.71
N LEU A 340 1.66 -18.05 -11.42
CA LEU A 340 1.23 -18.96 -10.37
C LEU A 340 -0.25 -19.36 -10.51
N ALA A 341 -1.13 -18.41 -10.78
CA ALA A 341 -2.55 -18.66 -11.04
C ALA A 341 -2.74 -19.50 -12.32
N SER A 342 -1.95 -19.24 -13.37
CA SER A 342 -2.02 -20.00 -14.62
C SER A 342 -1.60 -21.45 -14.44
N GLU A 343 -0.51 -21.72 -13.72
CA GLU A 343 -0.07 -23.09 -13.43
C GLU A 343 -1.11 -23.87 -12.62
N ARG A 344 -1.67 -23.24 -11.58
CA ARG A 344 -2.74 -23.85 -10.77
C ARG A 344 -3.99 -24.13 -11.58
N CYS A 345 -4.41 -23.18 -12.42
CA CYS A 345 -5.57 -23.35 -13.28
C CYS A 345 -5.40 -24.59 -14.18
N LEU A 346 -4.24 -24.74 -14.84
CA LEU A 346 -3.95 -25.88 -15.71
C LEU A 346 -3.90 -27.20 -14.93
N ALA A 347 -3.35 -27.18 -13.72
CA ALA A 347 -3.30 -28.37 -12.85
C ALA A 347 -4.71 -28.81 -12.43
N PHE A 348 -5.56 -27.88 -12.03
CA PHE A 348 -6.95 -28.15 -11.66
C PHE A 348 -7.77 -28.63 -12.85
N GLU A 349 -7.60 -28.00 -14.02
CA GLU A 349 -8.26 -28.40 -15.27
C GLU A 349 -7.88 -29.83 -15.66
N LYS A 350 -6.59 -30.19 -15.61
CA LYS A 350 -6.14 -31.56 -15.89
C LYS A 350 -6.79 -32.60 -14.96
N ILE A 351 -6.91 -32.30 -13.67
CA ILE A 351 -7.55 -33.21 -12.71
C ILE A 351 -9.06 -33.27 -12.96
N ASN A 352 -9.68 -32.14 -13.25
CA ASN A 352 -11.11 -32.07 -13.52
C ASN A 352 -11.49 -32.86 -14.77
N ASP A 353 -10.71 -32.74 -15.84
CA ASP A 353 -10.95 -33.40 -17.12
C ASP A 353 -10.63 -34.89 -17.11
N SER A 354 -9.94 -35.39 -16.08
CA SER A 354 -9.56 -36.81 -15.98
C SER A 354 -10.30 -37.56 -14.87
N VAL A 355 -10.74 -36.87 -13.81
CA VAL A 355 -11.27 -37.52 -12.60
C VAL A 355 -12.66 -37.01 -12.23
N THR A 356 -12.85 -35.70 -12.06
CA THR A 356 -14.06 -35.19 -11.39
C THR A 356 -15.17 -34.72 -12.32
N PHE A 357 -14.82 -34.26 -13.53
CA PHE A 357 -15.75 -33.80 -14.57
C PHE A 357 -16.79 -32.78 -14.07
N GLU A 358 -16.40 -31.92 -13.13
CA GLU A 358 -17.30 -30.90 -12.61
C GLU A 358 -17.52 -29.79 -13.63
N LYS A 359 -18.75 -29.30 -13.73
CA LYS A 359 -19.08 -28.15 -14.55
C LYS A 359 -18.40 -26.89 -13.97
N VAL A 360 -17.66 -26.18 -14.80
CA VAL A 360 -17.06 -24.88 -14.44
C VAL A 360 -18.17 -23.81 -14.41
N PRO A 361 -18.38 -23.12 -13.27
CA PRO A 361 -19.36 -22.03 -13.17
C PRO A 361 -19.01 -20.85 -14.07
N THR A 362 -20.02 -20.11 -14.50
CA THR A 362 -19.82 -18.88 -15.28
C THR A 362 -19.29 -17.74 -14.40
N PRO A 363 -18.60 -16.73 -14.95
CA PRO A 363 -18.12 -15.58 -14.16
C PRO A 363 -19.22 -14.88 -13.36
N THR A 364 -20.43 -14.78 -13.92
CA THR A 364 -21.59 -14.18 -13.23
C THR A 364 -22.03 -14.99 -12.01
N GLU A 365 -22.04 -16.31 -12.11
CA GLU A 365 -22.34 -17.21 -10.98
C GLU A 365 -21.26 -17.08 -9.88
N LEU A 366 -19.99 -16.94 -10.26
CA LEU A 366 -18.89 -16.76 -9.31
C LEU A 366 -19.00 -15.43 -8.54
N LEU A 367 -19.36 -14.34 -9.24
CA LEU A 367 -19.59 -13.03 -8.60
C LEU A 367 -20.70 -13.10 -7.55
N ALA A 368 -21.75 -13.90 -7.77
CA ALA A 368 -22.83 -14.07 -6.81
C ALA A 368 -22.40 -14.79 -5.51
N VAL A 369 -21.28 -15.53 -5.55
CA VAL A 369 -20.72 -16.27 -4.40
C VAL A 369 -19.58 -15.50 -3.72
N MET A 370 -19.17 -14.36 -4.27
CA MET A 370 -18.10 -13.56 -3.66
C MET A 370 -18.51 -13.06 -2.27
N PRO A 371 -17.70 -13.30 -1.23
CA PRO A 371 -18.00 -12.80 0.10
C PRO A 371 -17.78 -11.29 0.17
N SER A 372 -18.42 -10.64 1.14
CA SER A 372 -18.15 -9.23 1.45
C SER A 372 -16.76 -9.03 2.03
N GLY A 373 -16.18 -7.85 1.79
CA GLY A 373 -14.91 -7.44 2.37
C GLY A 373 -14.93 -7.42 3.90
N ARG A 374 -13.75 -7.61 4.50
CA ARG A 374 -13.56 -7.46 5.95
C ARG A 374 -12.36 -6.58 6.25
N ASP A 375 -12.62 -5.45 6.88
CA ASP A 375 -11.59 -4.55 7.39
C ASP A 375 -11.00 -5.08 8.71
N LEU A 376 -9.67 -5.00 8.85
CA LEU A 376 -8.97 -5.43 10.06
C LEU A 376 -8.37 -4.28 10.86
N LEU A 377 -8.00 -3.20 10.17
CA LEU A 377 -7.36 -2.04 10.78
C LEU A 377 -8.25 -0.82 10.62
N ALA A 378 -8.24 0.03 11.63
CA ALA A 378 -8.93 1.30 11.65
C ALA A 378 -7.92 2.45 11.71
N VAL A 379 -8.38 3.64 11.35
CA VAL A 379 -7.60 4.88 11.45
C VAL A 379 -7.15 5.09 12.89
N LYS A 380 -5.86 5.38 13.10
CA LYS A 380 -5.35 5.76 14.42
C LYS A 380 -5.49 7.26 14.59
N LYS A 381 -6.48 7.69 15.37
CA LYS A 381 -6.74 9.11 15.62
C LYS A 381 -5.45 9.85 16.01
N TYR A 382 -5.11 10.87 15.23
CA TYR A 382 -3.96 11.71 15.51
C TYR A 382 -4.22 12.55 16.78
N GLN A 383 -3.25 12.57 17.69
CA GLN A 383 -3.27 13.45 18.86
C GLN A 383 -2.22 14.52 18.65
N VAL A 384 -2.64 15.79 18.66
CA VAL A 384 -1.73 16.93 18.56
C VAL A 384 -0.78 16.91 19.76
N PRO A 385 0.55 16.94 19.57
CA PRO A 385 1.49 17.02 20.67
C PRO A 385 1.18 18.23 21.54
N ARG A 386 1.12 18.03 22.86
CA ARG A 386 0.99 19.16 23.80
C ARG A 386 2.25 20.02 23.68
N PRO A 387 2.13 21.36 23.54
CA PRO A 387 3.28 22.24 23.55
C PRO A 387 4.15 21.97 24.78
N ALA A 388 5.46 21.76 24.58
CA ALA A 388 6.39 21.42 25.66
C ALA A 388 6.57 22.58 26.66
N PHE A 389 6.28 23.81 26.23
CA PHE A 389 6.39 25.02 27.05
C PHE A 389 5.15 25.89 26.90
N GLY A 390 4.70 26.44 28.04
CA GLY A 390 3.68 27.48 28.08
C GLY A 390 2.30 27.04 27.60
N VAL A 391 1.58 26.24 28.40
CA VAL A 391 0.13 26.39 28.39
C VAL A 391 -0.11 27.76 29.02
N PRO A 392 -0.64 28.78 28.32
CA PRO A 392 -1.14 29.94 29.02
C PRO A 392 -2.15 29.38 30.01
N VAL A 393 -1.90 29.55 31.31
CA VAL A 393 -2.90 29.30 32.34
C VAL A 393 -4.07 30.16 31.90
N SER A 394 -5.06 29.56 31.24
CA SER A 394 -6.34 30.21 31.00
C SER A 394 -6.90 30.39 32.39
N GLY A 395 -6.58 31.55 32.96
CA GLY A 395 -7.10 32.04 34.22
C GLY A 395 -8.61 32.20 34.04
N ASN A 396 -9.33 31.10 34.10
CA ASN A 396 -10.75 31.09 34.39
C ASN A 396 -10.89 31.27 35.91
N GLY A 397 -10.24 32.31 36.43
CA GLY A 397 -10.34 32.78 37.80
C GLY A 397 -11.62 33.58 37.97
N SER A 398 -12.76 32.90 37.92
CA SER A 398 -13.98 33.39 38.56
C SER A 398 -13.93 32.96 40.03
N GLY A 399 -12.99 33.54 40.76
CA GLY A 399 -12.78 33.32 42.18
C GLY A 399 -12.37 34.63 42.83
N LEU A 400 -13.35 35.47 43.16
CA LEU A 400 -13.17 36.55 44.13
C LEU A 400 -12.68 35.92 45.44
N GLY A 401 -11.44 36.20 45.84
CA GLY A 401 -10.97 35.74 47.14
C GLY A 401 -9.52 36.07 47.44
N ALA A 402 -9.33 37.17 48.17
CA ALA A 402 -8.20 37.49 49.04
C ALA A 402 -6.85 37.84 48.38
N ALA A 403 -6.46 39.09 48.61
CA ALA A 403 -5.16 39.66 48.35
C ALA A 403 -4.05 38.89 49.10
N GLY A 404 -3.01 38.49 48.35
CA GLY A 404 -1.71 38.07 48.85
C GLY A 404 -0.64 38.43 47.82
N GLU A 405 0.20 39.39 48.18
CA GLU A 405 1.31 39.92 47.37
C GLU A 405 2.43 38.87 47.22
N ASP A 406 2.37 37.98 46.22
CA ASP A 406 3.51 37.08 45.93
C ASP A 406 3.73 36.78 44.43
N ASP A 407 3.00 37.44 43.52
CA ASP A 407 2.91 37.00 42.11
C ASP A 407 3.90 37.68 41.12
N VAL A 408 4.94 38.36 41.62
CA VAL A 408 5.91 39.08 40.76
C VAL A 408 7.04 38.19 40.23
N ASN A 409 7.20 36.97 40.76
CA ASN A 409 8.34 36.11 40.41
C ASN A 409 8.08 35.02 39.35
N GLN A 410 6.87 34.87 38.82
CA GLN A 410 6.60 33.85 37.78
C GLN A 410 6.81 34.31 36.34
N ILE A 411 6.89 35.62 36.07
CA ILE A 411 7.08 36.13 34.69
C ILE A 411 8.56 36.16 34.27
N ALA A 412 9.50 36.15 35.23
CA ALA A 412 10.94 36.26 34.92
C ALA A 412 11.57 34.95 34.41
N TYR A 413 10.93 33.78 34.58
CA TYR A 413 11.54 32.48 34.23
C TYR A 413 11.27 32.00 32.80
N ALA A 414 10.44 32.70 32.02
CA ALA A 414 10.08 32.27 30.66
C ALA A 414 11.07 32.74 29.57
N LEU A 415 12.08 33.55 29.91
CA LEU A 415 13.00 34.17 28.94
C LEU A 415 14.43 33.59 28.94
N GLN A 416 14.73 32.57 29.75
CA GLN A 416 16.12 32.16 30.01
C GLN A 416 16.46 30.68 29.78
N GLY A 417 15.76 29.98 28.90
CA GLY A 417 16.16 28.64 28.44
C GLY A 417 15.98 28.51 26.92
N ALA A 418 17.00 28.83 26.13
CA ALA A 418 18.06 27.92 25.69
C ALA A 418 17.69 27.19 24.38
N TYR A 419 18.15 27.79 23.28
CA TYR A 419 18.47 27.13 22.03
C TYR A 419 19.45 25.98 22.31
N PHE A 420 19.07 24.73 21.99
CA PHE A 420 19.98 23.68 21.52
C PHE A 420 19.18 22.67 20.69
#